data_AF-A0AAW8ARK6-F1
#
_entry.id   AF-A0AAW8ARK6-F1
#
_cell.length_a   1.000
_cell.length_b   1.000
_cell.length_c   1.000
_cell.angle_alpha   90.00
_cell.angle_beta   90.00
_cell.angle_gamma   90.00
#
_symmetry.space_group_name_H-M   'P 1'
#
loop_
_entity.id
_entity.type
_entity.pdbx_description
1 polymer ?
#
loop_
_entity_poly.entity_id
_entity_poly.type
_entity_poly.pdbx_seq_one_letter_code
_entity_poly.pdbx_strand_id
1 'polypeptide(L)' 'MGQKIHPVGFRLPVTRNWASRWYANNQNFATMLVEDLQVRDYLKVKLKNAAVSRIL' A
#
# COMPACT_ATOMS: atom_id res chain seq x y z
N MET A 1 -11.73 -4.59 27.88
CA MET A 1 -10.56 -4.70 26.98
C MET A 1 -10.99 -4.26 25.60
N GLY A 2 -10.66 -3.02 25.19
CA GLY A 2 -11.16 -2.41 23.95
C GLY A 2 -10.33 -2.78 22.72
N GLN A 3 -10.98 -2.90 21.56
CA GLN A 3 -10.31 -3.10 20.28
C GLN A 3 -9.54 -1.83 19.90
N LYS A 4 -8.23 -1.96 19.61
CA LYS A 4 -7.37 -0.84 19.21
C LYS A 4 -7.39 -0.67 17.69
N ILE A 5 -7.51 0.58 17.22
CA ILE A 5 -7.48 0.92 15.80
C ILE A 5 -6.07 0.83 15.21
N HIS A 6 -5.97 0.52 13.92
CA HIS A 6 -4.69 0.51 13.22
C HIS A 6 -4.10 1.93 13.10
N PRO A 7 -2.91 2.19 13.67
CA PRO A 7 -2.36 3.53 13.80
C PRO A 7 -2.00 4.20 12.46
N VAL A 8 -1.69 3.41 11.42
CA VAL A 8 -1.36 3.94 10.09
C VAL A 8 -2.63 4.45 9.39
N GLY A 9 -3.71 3.66 9.43
CA GLY A 9 -4.98 4.01 8.80
C GLY A 9 -5.59 5.26 9.44
N PHE A 10 -5.57 5.30 10.78
CA PHE A 10 -6.04 6.46 11.55
C PHE A 10 -5.30 7.77 11.19
N ARG A 11 -4.03 7.69 10.77
CA ARG A 11 -3.19 8.86 10.45
C ARG A 11 -3.19 9.25 8.97
N LEU A 12 -3.78 8.47 8.07
CA LEU A 12 -3.85 8.77 6.63
C LEU A 12 -4.42 10.16 6.30
N PRO A 13 -5.43 10.69 7.03
CA PRO A 13 -5.99 12.00 6.71
C PRO A 13 -5.14 13.19 7.20
N VAL A 14 -4.23 12.98 8.15
CA VAL A 14 -3.60 14.09 8.91
C VAL A 14 -2.08 14.12 8.78
N THR A 15 -1.40 13.01 9.09
CA THR A 15 0.06 13.00 9.27
C THR A 15 0.77 11.93 8.45
N ARG A 16 0.04 11.00 7.83
CA ARG A 16 0.61 9.89 7.05
C ARG A 16 0.09 9.92 5.62
N ASN A 17 0.99 9.69 4.67
CA ASN A 17 0.67 9.65 3.25
C ASN A 17 0.26 8.24 2.77
N TRP A 18 -0.57 8.19 1.73
CA TRP A 18 -0.87 6.97 0.97
C TRP A 18 0.41 6.31 0.44
N ALA A 19 0.44 4.98 0.48
CA ALA A 19 1.57 4.18 0.00
C ALA A 19 1.49 3.85 -1.50
N SER A 20 0.34 4.08 -2.14
CA SER A 20 0.16 4.10 -3.59
C SER A 20 -0.61 5.36 -3.93
N ARG A 21 -0.16 6.14 -4.91
CA ARG A 21 -0.79 7.39 -5.32
C ARG A 21 -1.06 7.38 -6.82
N TRP A 22 -2.25 6.96 -7.19
CA TRP A 22 -2.73 6.94 -8.56
C TRP A 22 -4.25 7.15 -8.57
N TYR A 23 -4.78 7.55 -9.72
CA TYR A 23 -6.22 7.74 -9.93
C TYR A 23 -6.67 6.81 -11.05
N ALA A 24 -7.81 6.16 -10.86
CA ALA A 24 -8.42 5.29 -11.86
C ALA A 24 -9.91 5.59 -11.96
N ASN A 25 -10.48 5.35 -13.13
CA ASN A 25 -11.94 5.30 -13.27
C ASN A 25 -12.47 4.03 -12.58
N ASN A 26 -13.78 3.98 -12.34
CA ASN A 26 -14.40 2.87 -11.61
C ASN A 26 -14.21 1.51 -12.30
N GLN A 27 -14.10 1.51 -13.64
CA GLN A 27 -13.91 0.29 -14.44
C GLN A 27 -12.49 -0.28 -14.29
N ASN A 28 -11.47 0.58 -14.20
CA ASN A 28 -10.07 0.16 -14.19
C ASN A 28 -9.48 0.06 -12.78
N PHE A 29 -10.19 0.57 -11.75
CA PHE A 29 -9.71 0.58 -10.37
C PHE A 29 -9.35 -0.83 -9.87
N ALA A 30 -10.23 -1.81 -10.10
CA ALA A 30 -10.00 -3.18 -9.65
C ALA A 30 -8.74 -3.79 -10.30
N THR A 31 -8.60 -3.62 -11.61
CA THR A 31 -7.45 -4.13 -12.37
C THR A 31 -6.14 -3.50 -11.90
N MET A 32 -6.10 -2.16 -11.79
CA MET A 32 -4.92 -1.44 -11.33
C MET A 32 -4.53 -1.80 -9.89
N LEU A 33 -5.51 -2.04 -9.02
CA LEU A 33 -5.25 -2.47 -7.65
C LEU A 33 -4.61 -3.87 -7.61
N VAL A 34 -5.11 -4.80 -8.43
CA VAL A 34 -4.55 -6.18 -8.50
C VAL A 34 -3.13 -6.15 -9.04
N GLU A 35 -2.87 -5.37 -10.08
CA GLU A 35 -1.53 -5.19 -10.62
C GLU A 35 -0.56 -4.58 -9.58
N ASP A 36 -0.97 -3.53 -8.85
CA ASP A 36 -0.16 -2.92 -7.79
C ASP A 36 0.19 -3.94 -6.68
N LEU A 37 -0.77 -4.80 -6.28
CA LEU A 37 -0.52 -5.86 -5.31
C LEU A 37 0.51 -6.89 -5.83
N GLN A 38 0.36 -7.35 -7.07
CA GLN A 38 1.28 -8.31 -7.69
C GLN A 38 2.70 -7.75 -7.81
N VAL A 39 2.83 -6.49 -8.24
CA VAL A 39 4.12 -5.79 -8.36
C VAL A 39 4.79 -5.69 -6.99
N ARG A 40 4.04 -5.31 -5.94
CA ARG A 40 4.56 -5.20 -4.57
C ARG A 40 5.06 -6.54 -4.04
N ASP A 41 4.33 -7.61 -4.26
CA ASP A 41 4.73 -8.93 -3.77
C ASP A 41 5.94 -9.48 -4.53
N TYR A 42 6.02 -9.27 -5.84
CA TYR A 42 7.22 -9.57 -6.62
C TYR A 42 8.45 -8.81 -6.11
N LEU A 43 8.31 -7.49 -5.88
CA LEU A 43 9.40 -6.65 -5.40
C LEU A 43 9.85 -7.02 -3.99
N LYS A 44 8.92 -7.38 -3.08
CA LYS A 44 9.28 -7.86 -1.73
C LYS A 44 10.15 -9.11 -1.77
N VAL A 45 9.82 -10.07 -2.64
CA VAL A 45 10.60 -11.31 -2.79
C VAL A 45 11.98 -10.99 -3.36
N LYS A 46 12.03 -10.21 -4.43
CA LYS A 46 13.27 -9.87 -5.12
C LYS A 46 14.23 -9.02 -4.27
N LEU A 47 13.69 -8.09 -3.48
CA LEU A 47 14.45 -7.13 -2.68
C LEU A 47 14.56 -7.53 -1.20
N LYS A 48 14.30 -8.81 -0.87
CA LYS A 48 14.36 -9.33 0.51
C LYS A 48 15.71 -9.05 1.19
N ASN A 49 16.81 -9.13 0.44
CA ASN A 49 18.15 -8.89 0.96
C ASN A 49 18.59 -7.43 0.89
N ALA A 50 17.79 -6.56 0.26
CA ALA A 50 18.11 -5.14 0.06
C ALA A 50 17.56 -4.23 1.17
N ALA A 51 17.00 -4.81 2.25
CA ALA A 51 16.46 -4.08 3.40
C ALA A 51 15.48 -2.95 3.04
N VAL A 52 14.62 -3.18 2.04
CA VAL A 52 13.67 -2.18 1.56
C VAL A 52 12.55 -1.98 2.59
N SER A 53 12.49 -0.76 3.16
CA SER A 53 11.53 -0.42 4.22
C SER A 53 10.13 -0.05 3.71
N ARG A 54 10.02 0.49 2.49
CA ARG A 54 8.74 0.91 1.89
C ARG A 54 8.81 0.95 0.37
N ILE A 55 7.73 0.52 -0.27
CA ILE A 55 7.47 0.68 -1.71
C ILE A 55 6.38 1.76 -1.84
N LEU A 56 6.73 2.87 -2.51
CA LEU A 56 5.89 4.05 -2.74
C LEU A 56 5.08 3.92 -4.05
#